data_AF-A0A9N8EB32-F1
#
_entry.id   AF-A0A9N8EB32-F1
#
_cell.length_a   1.000
_cell.length_b   1.000
_cell.length_c   1.000
_cell.angle_alpha   90.00
_cell.angle_beta   90.00
_cell.angle_gamma   90.00
#
_symmetry.space_group_name_H-M   'P 1'
#
loop_
_entity.id
_entity.type
_entity.pdbx_description
1 polymer ?
#
loop_
_entity_poly.entity_id
_entity_poly.type
_entity_poly.pdbx_seq_one_letter_code
_entity_poly.pdbx_strand_id
1 'polypeptide(L)'
;MATSFIAGKSIVSSSAVAVAAASPSFLVPTPAFSSDQYWPLGKIAFSLLPLAGGTRRATVEQCIVPNTMWTFDQIQGIVNVNVPVRSTVIALQQGGLWIHNPVAPTQEFLTRIQELQQQYGPVKHIVLGTVALEHKATLGAFARNFPEAIVWVQPGQWSFPLPFPLELLGVSQRKNKGTLRELVPQEQYTTNPPEWINEIDYEILGPLKFQSVGAFSETAFFHKPTQSLLVTDVVISVTEEPPAIIQEDPRALLFHSRDSAGDDTLLQTGDTPQLRRKGWRRMVQFGLIFFPSQINVPSLRQDIRDEQIVPPPLRNLGQAAVPFNLYPWTWNDDNDVDNFRAISNNGAMFCPPILTKLILDREPQRTLAWVDRVCERFRDMKRVVPCHLNNDIQVTSAKEFSQAFNSLRCSSSTTITGRGPLREDLRLLQNASDLLTQLQVVAPTQVECRQ
;
A
#
# COMPACT_ATOMS: atom_id res chain seq x y z
N MET A 1 -27.84 43.04 -76.58
CA MET A 1 -26.48 42.93 -76.01
C MET A 1 -26.54 42.00 -74.81
N ALA A 2 -25.69 40.96 -74.84
CA ALA A 2 -25.11 40.24 -73.71
C ALA A 2 -26.02 39.54 -72.67
N THR A 3 -26.26 38.27 -72.95
CA THR A 3 -26.15 37.11 -72.04
C THR A 3 -24.92 37.16 -71.10
N SER A 4 -25.04 36.66 -69.87
CA SER A 4 -24.08 35.77 -69.16
C SER A 4 -24.57 35.49 -67.72
N PHE A 5 -25.06 34.29 -67.43
CA PHE A 5 -24.33 33.08 -66.99
C PHE A 5 -23.85 33.13 -65.52
N ILE A 6 -24.59 32.41 -64.68
CA ILE A 6 -24.25 32.02 -63.31
C ILE A 6 -23.13 30.97 -63.40
N ALA A 7 -21.96 31.29 -62.86
CA ALA A 7 -20.87 30.32 -62.67
C ALA A 7 -20.81 29.91 -61.20
N GLY A 8 -21.32 28.72 -60.90
CA GLY A 8 -21.07 28.05 -59.62
C GLY A 8 -19.60 27.67 -59.53
N LYS A 9 -18.88 28.21 -58.54
CA LYS A 9 -17.56 27.69 -58.17
C LYS A 9 -17.74 26.45 -57.31
N SER A 10 -17.37 25.31 -57.90
CA SER A 10 -17.17 24.04 -57.24
C SER A 10 -16.16 24.21 -56.10
N ILE A 11 -16.59 23.96 -54.85
CA ILE A 11 -15.69 23.79 -53.73
C ILE A 11 -15.14 22.38 -53.84
N VAL A 12 -13.92 22.26 -54.37
CA VAL A 12 -13.15 21.02 -54.33
C VAL A 12 -12.89 20.71 -52.86
N SER A 13 -13.53 19.68 -52.33
CA SER A 13 -13.19 19.15 -51.01
C SER A 13 -11.82 18.49 -51.12
N SER A 14 -10.77 19.22 -50.72
CA SER A 14 -9.50 18.60 -50.41
C SER A 14 -9.73 17.72 -49.18
N SER A 15 -9.86 16.42 -49.41
CA SER A 15 -9.75 15.39 -48.39
C SER A 15 -8.36 15.48 -47.78
N ALA A 16 -8.25 16.25 -46.69
CA ALA A 16 -7.11 16.17 -45.80
C ALA A 16 -7.10 14.74 -45.27
N VAL A 17 -6.20 13.91 -45.81
CA VAL A 17 -5.83 12.64 -45.21
C VAL A 17 -5.33 13.00 -43.82
N ALA A 18 -6.15 12.70 -42.81
CA ALA A 18 -5.70 12.71 -41.44
C ALA A 18 -4.61 11.64 -41.34
N VAL A 19 -3.35 12.07 -41.47
CA VAL A 19 -2.20 11.28 -41.09
C VAL A 19 -2.40 11.07 -39.60
N ALA A 20 -2.88 9.88 -39.22
CA ALA A 20 -2.85 9.44 -37.84
C ALA A 20 -1.39 9.60 -37.40
N ALA A 21 -1.12 10.59 -36.54
CA ALA A 21 0.19 10.74 -35.93
C ALA A 21 0.50 9.40 -35.28
N ALA A 22 1.54 8.71 -35.76
CA ALA A 22 1.99 7.48 -35.15
C ALA A 22 2.23 7.79 -33.67
N SER A 23 1.47 7.13 -32.79
CA SER A 23 1.74 7.22 -31.35
C SER A 23 3.22 6.94 -31.15
N PRO A 24 3.96 7.78 -30.39
CA PRO A 24 5.37 7.52 -30.14
C PRO A 24 5.50 6.08 -29.62
N SER A 25 6.35 5.28 -30.25
CA SER A 25 6.66 3.94 -29.77
C SER A 25 7.40 4.08 -28.44
N PHE A 26 6.67 3.98 -27.34
CA PHE A 26 7.28 3.97 -26.01
C PHE A 26 8.19 2.75 -25.88
N LEU A 27 9.34 2.93 -25.24
CA LEU A 27 10.28 1.83 -24.98
C LEU A 27 9.62 0.76 -24.11
N VAL A 28 8.87 1.20 -23.10
CA VAL A 28 8.09 0.34 -22.21
C VAL A 28 6.64 0.60 -22.53
N PRO A 29 5.87 -0.36 -23.06
CA PRO A 29 4.48 -0.12 -23.40
C PRO A 29 3.65 0.14 -22.14
N THR A 30 2.69 1.05 -22.25
CA THR A 30 1.65 1.19 -21.22
C THR A 30 0.79 -0.07 -21.24
N PRO A 31 0.48 -0.69 -20.08
CA PRO A 31 -0.40 -1.85 -20.05
C PRO A 31 -1.74 -1.58 -20.74
N ALA A 32 -2.22 -2.55 -21.51
CA ALA A 32 -3.50 -2.44 -22.19
C ALA A 32 -4.63 -2.31 -21.16
N PHE A 33 -5.66 -1.52 -21.51
CA PHE A 33 -6.86 -1.46 -20.69
C PHE A 33 -7.58 -2.80 -20.70
N SER A 34 -7.93 -3.30 -19.52
CA SER A 34 -8.82 -4.45 -19.33
C SER A 34 -10.01 -4.01 -18.46
N SER A 35 -11.22 -4.32 -18.92
CA SER A 35 -12.45 -4.10 -18.13
C SER A 35 -12.42 -4.88 -16.82
N ASP A 36 -11.74 -6.02 -16.79
CA ASP A 36 -11.71 -6.89 -15.63
C ASP A 36 -10.88 -6.31 -14.49
N GLN A 37 -9.95 -5.40 -14.81
CA GLN A 37 -9.09 -4.69 -13.87
C GLN A 37 -9.64 -3.29 -13.53
N TYR A 38 -10.80 -2.91 -14.08
CA TYR A 38 -11.35 -1.57 -13.89
C TYR A 38 -12.11 -1.45 -12.57
N TRP A 39 -11.73 -0.47 -11.75
CA TRP A 39 -12.47 -0.06 -10.56
C TRP A 39 -12.61 1.46 -10.48
N PRO A 40 -13.81 2.02 -10.71
CA PRO A 40 -14.00 3.46 -10.91
C PRO A 40 -13.68 4.31 -9.67
N LEU A 41 -13.83 3.73 -8.47
CA LEU A 41 -13.57 4.41 -7.22
C LEU A 41 -12.07 4.49 -6.87
N GLY A 42 -11.20 3.81 -7.63
CA GLY A 42 -9.76 3.76 -7.32
C GLY A 42 -9.06 5.12 -7.32
N LYS A 43 -9.58 6.12 -8.07
CA LYS A 43 -9.04 7.49 -8.10
C LYS A 43 -9.35 8.34 -6.87
N ILE A 44 -10.40 7.99 -6.11
CA ILE A 44 -10.98 8.83 -5.05
C ILE A 44 -11.07 8.11 -3.71
N ALA A 45 -10.85 6.80 -3.68
CA ALA A 45 -11.03 5.98 -2.50
C ALA A 45 -10.16 6.40 -1.30
N PHE A 46 -9.09 7.18 -1.48
CA PHE A 46 -8.12 7.38 -0.38
C PHE A 46 -7.69 8.80 -0.01
N SER A 47 -7.69 9.82 -0.90
CA SER A 47 -6.99 11.07 -0.52
C SER A 47 -7.37 12.37 -1.21
N LEU A 48 -8.38 12.43 -2.10
CA LEU A 48 -8.60 13.58 -2.99
C LEU A 48 -7.35 13.95 -3.86
N LEU A 49 -6.26 13.19 -3.79
CA LEU A 49 -5.03 13.34 -4.58
C LEU A 49 -5.01 12.28 -5.70
N PRO A 50 -4.29 12.51 -6.82
CA PRO A 50 -4.13 11.51 -7.87
C PRO A 50 -3.35 10.30 -7.34
N LEU A 51 -4.02 9.14 -7.25
CA LEU A 51 -3.42 7.90 -6.78
C LEU A 51 -2.84 7.08 -7.94
N ALA A 52 -1.69 6.46 -7.70
CA ALA A 52 -1.11 5.47 -8.59
C ALA A 52 -2.04 4.25 -8.74
N GLY A 53 -2.08 3.69 -9.95
CA GLY A 53 -3.09 2.71 -10.37
C GLY A 53 -4.39 3.35 -10.84
N GLY A 54 -4.79 4.51 -10.31
CA GLY A 54 -6.00 5.21 -10.74
C GLY A 54 -7.23 4.29 -10.73
N THR A 55 -7.85 4.10 -11.90
CA THR A 55 -8.97 3.15 -12.06
C THR A 55 -8.55 1.74 -12.49
N ARG A 56 -7.27 1.49 -12.80
CA ARG A 56 -6.75 0.17 -13.12
C ARG A 56 -6.18 -0.46 -11.83
N ARG A 57 -6.77 -1.57 -11.39
CA ARG A 57 -6.42 -2.29 -10.16
C ARG A 57 -6.14 -3.76 -10.49
N ALA A 58 -5.06 -3.99 -11.25
CA ALA A 58 -4.56 -5.33 -11.52
C ALA A 58 -4.23 -6.04 -10.20
N THR A 59 -4.53 -7.32 -10.15
CA THR A 59 -4.44 -8.17 -8.96
C THR A 59 -3.45 -9.29 -9.21
N VAL A 60 -2.41 -9.38 -8.40
CA VAL A 60 -1.46 -10.50 -8.44
C VAL A 60 -1.74 -11.43 -7.28
N GLU A 61 -2.08 -12.68 -7.61
CA GLU A 61 -2.23 -13.77 -6.64
C GLU A 61 -0.87 -14.40 -6.32
N GLN A 62 -0.67 -14.72 -5.05
CA GLN A 62 0.39 -15.62 -4.61
C GLN A 62 -0.16 -16.65 -3.62
N CYS A 63 0.17 -17.91 -3.84
CA CYS A 63 -0.08 -18.99 -2.89
C CYS A 63 0.98 -18.92 -1.78
N ILE A 64 0.54 -18.74 -0.53
CA ILE A 64 1.42 -18.68 0.66
C ILE A 64 1.48 -20.04 1.34
N VAL A 65 0.33 -20.69 1.48
CA VAL A 65 0.22 -22.07 1.98
C VAL A 65 -0.71 -22.84 1.05
N PRO A 66 -0.22 -23.89 0.37
CA PRO A 66 -1.03 -24.68 -0.55
C PRO A 66 -2.35 -25.14 0.09
N ASN A 67 -3.44 -24.93 -0.64
CA ASN A 67 -4.80 -25.30 -0.24
C ASN A 67 -5.31 -24.61 1.04
N THR A 68 -4.68 -23.54 1.49
CA THR A 68 -5.05 -22.89 2.76
C THR A 68 -4.99 -21.38 2.72
N MET A 69 -3.94 -20.77 2.15
CA MET A 69 -3.70 -19.33 2.27
C MET A 69 -3.15 -18.73 0.99
N TRP A 70 -3.78 -17.65 0.53
CA TRP A 70 -3.40 -16.88 -0.66
C TRP A 70 -3.40 -15.39 -0.36
N THR A 71 -2.51 -14.65 -1.02
CA THR A 71 -2.51 -13.19 -0.98
C THR A 71 -2.84 -12.63 -2.35
N PHE A 72 -3.58 -11.53 -2.36
CA PHE A 72 -4.01 -10.81 -3.55
C PHE A 72 -3.56 -9.37 -3.42
N ASP A 73 -2.57 -9.01 -4.23
CA ASP A 73 -1.92 -7.71 -4.17
C ASP A 73 -2.43 -6.80 -5.29
N GLN A 74 -2.69 -5.54 -4.96
CA GLN A 74 -2.94 -4.47 -5.91
C GLN A 74 -1.97 -3.31 -5.67
N ILE A 75 -1.81 -2.43 -6.64
CA ILE A 75 -1.00 -1.21 -6.48
C ILE A 75 -1.80 -0.13 -5.75
N GLN A 76 -1.13 0.50 -4.77
CA GLN A 76 -1.50 1.79 -4.18
C GLN A 76 -0.29 2.73 -4.27
N GLY A 77 -0.47 4.05 -4.35
CA GLY A 77 0.66 4.98 -4.36
C GLY A 77 0.28 6.40 -4.71
N ILE A 78 1.24 7.33 -4.64
CA ILE A 78 1.10 8.73 -5.09
C ILE A 78 2.42 9.12 -5.79
N VAL A 79 2.36 9.96 -6.82
CA VAL A 79 3.55 10.50 -7.51
C VAL A 79 4.52 9.40 -8.00
N ASN A 80 3.98 8.33 -8.57
CA ASN A 80 4.73 7.18 -9.09
C ASN A 80 5.54 6.40 -8.03
N VAL A 81 5.22 6.55 -6.74
CA VAL A 81 5.74 5.73 -5.65
C VAL A 81 4.72 4.63 -5.34
N ASN A 82 4.83 3.52 -6.06
CA ASN A 82 3.92 2.37 -5.93
C ASN A 82 4.31 1.49 -4.74
N VAL A 83 3.31 1.11 -3.95
CA VAL A 83 3.39 0.24 -2.79
C VAL A 83 2.30 -0.84 -2.94
N PRO A 84 2.59 -2.12 -2.66
CA PRO A 84 1.58 -3.17 -2.63
C PRO A 84 0.54 -2.89 -1.56
N VAL A 85 -0.75 -3.05 -1.84
CA VAL A 85 -1.83 -3.21 -0.85
C VAL A 85 -2.43 -4.60 -1.01
N ARG A 86 -2.70 -5.31 0.09
CA ARG A 86 -2.92 -6.76 0.06
C ARG A 86 -4.16 -7.21 0.81
N SER A 87 -4.89 -8.10 0.17
CA SER A 87 -5.86 -8.97 0.81
C SER A 87 -5.26 -10.34 1.06
N THR A 88 -5.57 -10.96 2.19
CA THR A 88 -5.23 -12.37 2.45
C THR A 88 -6.51 -13.19 2.56
N VAL A 89 -6.58 -14.31 1.85
CA VAL A 89 -7.71 -15.24 1.86
C VAL A 89 -7.27 -16.55 2.49
N ILE A 90 -8.04 -17.04 3.45
CA ILE A 90 -7.84 -18.30 4.14
C ILE A 90 -9.04 -19.22 3.89
N ALA A 91 -8.79 -20.46 3.49
CA ALA A 91 -9.78 -21.52 3.49
C ALA A 91 -9.91 -22.11 4.90
N LEU A 92 -11.11 -22.02 5.50
CA LEU A 92 -11.36 -22.46 6.87
C LEU A 92 -11.51 -23.98 6.97
N GLN A 93 -11.08 -24.58 8.08
CA GLN A 93 -11.21 -26.02 8.33
C GLN A 93 -12.66 -26.50 8.33
N GLN A 94 -13.59 -25.66 8.78
CA GLN A 94 -15.04 -25.94 8.78
C GLN A 94 -15.72 -25.55 7.46
N GLY A 95 -14.94 -25.31 6.41
CA GLY A 95 -15.41 -24.86 5.10
C GLY A 95 -15.77 -23.38 5.08
N GLY A 96 -15.66 -22.81 3.88
CA GLY A 96 -15.81 -21.40 3.58
C GLY A 96 -14.49 -20.63 3.59
N LEU A 97 -14.57 -19.37 3.17
CA LEU A 97 -13.43 -18.46 3.09
C LEU A 97 -13.51 -17.37 4.16
N TRP A 98 -12.35 -17.02 4.69
CA TRP A 98 -12.10 -15.88 5.56
C TRP A 98 -11.16 -14.91 4.83
N ILE A 99 -11.55 -13.65 4.71
CA ILE A 99 -10.84 -12.65 3.89
C ILE A 99 -10.41 -11.46 4.75
N HIS A 100 -9.11 -11.24 4.88
CA HIS A 100 -8.49 -10.09 5.56
C HIS A 100 -8.23 -8.94 4.59
N ASN A 101 -8.52 -7.72 5.02
CA ASN A 101 -8.25 -6.44 4.35
C ASN A 101 -8.50 -6.52 2.83
N PRO A 102 -9.77 -6.72 2.39
CA PRO A 102 -10.07 -6.91 0.98
C PRO A 102 -9.64 -5.72 0.14
N VAL A 103 -9.00 -5.99 -1.00
CA VAL A 103 -8.60 -4.98 -1.99
C VAL A 103 -9.77 -4.63 -2.92
N ALA A 104 -9.54 -3.81 -3.95
CA ALA A 104 -10.61 -3.38 -4.84
C ALA A 104 -11.28 -4.59 -5.52
N PRO A 105 -12.63 -4.70 -5.50
CA PRO A 105 -13.37 -5.81 -6.09
C PRO A 105 -13.45 -5.67 -7.61
N THR A 106 -12.30 -5.78 -8.28
CA THR A 106 -12.23 -5.93 -9.73
C THR A 106 -12.81 -7.26 -10.16
N GLN A 107 -13.29 -7.37 -11.39
CA GLN A 107 -13.84 -8.64 -11.89
C GLN A 107 -12.75 -9.73 -11.88
N GLU A 108 -11.51 -9.36 -12.18
CA GLU A 108 -10.33 -10.23 -12.06
C GLU A 108 -10.22 -10.86 -10.66
N PHE A 109 -10.23 -10.02 -9.60
CA PHE A 109 -10.16 -10.53 -8.23
C PHE A 109 -11.40 -11.35 -7.86
N LEU A 110 -12.60 -10.89 -8.22
CA LEU A 110 -13.85 -11.57 -7.89
C LEU A 110 -13.97 -12.95 -8.56
N THR A 111 -13.54 -13.09 -9.82
CA THR A 111 -13.47 -14.40 -10.49
C THR A 111 -12.60 -15.36 -9.71
N ARG A 112 -11.45 -14.88 -9.20
CA ARG A 112 -10.56 -15.75 -8.44
C ARG A 112 -11.14 -16.15 -7.07
N ILE A 113 -11.85 -15.24 -6.40
CA ILE A 113 -12.63 -15.59 -5.19
C ILE A 113 -13.74 -16.61 -5.53
N GLN A 114 -14.40 -16.53 -6.69
CA GLN A 114 -15.40 -17.52 -7.11
C GLN A 114 -14.81 -18.91 -7.30
N GLU A 115 -13.61 -19.01 -7.89
CA GLU A 115 -12.90 -20.30 -8.05
C GLU A 115 -12.54 -20.90 -6.69
N LEU A 116 -12.05 -20.10 -5.75
CA LEU A 116 -11.81 -20.56 -4.38
C LEU A 116 -13.11 -21.00 -3.68
N GLN A 117 -14.23 -20.30 -3.92
CA GLN A 117 -15.52 -20.68 -3.34
C GLN A 117 -16.03 -22.03 -3.84
N GLN A 118 -15.81 -22.35 -5.13
CA GLN A 118 -16.19 -23.65 -5.69
C GLN A 118 -15.46 -24.80 -5.00
N GLN A 119 -14.22 -24.57 -4.56
CA GLN A 119 -13.39 -25.59 -3.94
C GLN A 119 -13.57 -25.68 -2.41
N TYR A 120 -13.64 -24.54 -1.73
CA TYR A 120 -13.57 -24.49 -0.25
C TYR A 120 -14.89 -24.06 0.41
N GLY A 121 -15.88 -23.58 -0.35
CA GLY A 121 -17.16 -23.07 0.16
C GLY A 121 -17.26 -21.55 0.15
N PRO A 122 -18.41 -20.97 0.55
CA PRO A 122 -18.71 -19.56 0.38
C PRO A 122 -17.79 -18.65 1.20
N VAL A 123 -17.70 -17.37 0.84
CA VAL A 123 -17.13 -16.34 1.73
C VAL A 123 -18.00 -16.22 2.97
N LYS A 124 -17.51 -16.71 4.13
CA LYS A 124 -18.22 -16.64 5.41
C LYS A 124 -17.88 -15.36 6.17
N HIS A 125 -16.62 -14.90 6.06
CA HIS A 125 -16.11 -13.79 6.86
C HIS A 125 -15.24 -12.85 6.05
N ILE A 126 -15.48 -11.55 6.23
CA ILE A 126 -14.66 -10.46 5.71
C ILE A 126 -14.19 -9.66 6.91
N VAL A 127 -12.89 -9.42 7.03
CA VAL A 127 -12.28 -8.80 8.20
C VAL A 127 -11.45 -7.60 7.79
N LEU A 128 -11.74 -6.45 8.38
CA LEU A 128 -10.90 -5.26 8.31
C LEU A 128 -10.06 -5.19 9.60
N GLY A 129 -8.77 -5.47 9.50
CA GLY A 129 -7.83 -5.53 10.61
C GLY A 129 -7.25 -4.18 11.04
N THR A 130 -7.69 -3.07 10.46
CA THR A 130 -7.13 -1.73 10.71
C THR A 130 -8.18 -0.63 10.60
N VAL A 131 -7.87 0.55 11.11
CA VAL A 131 -8.62 1.80 10.86
C VAL A 131 -8.03 2.65 9.73
N ALA A 132 -6.89 2.21 9.17
CA ALA A 132 -6.20 2.89 8.08
C ALA A 132 -7.07 2.97 6.82
N LEU A 133 -7.10 4.15 6.20
CA LEU A 133 -8.06 4.48 5.14
C LEU A 133 -7.83 3.62 3.89
N GLU A 134 -6.56 3.32 3.58
CA GLU A 134 -6.05 2.49 2.48
C GLU A 134 -6.64 1.08 2.43
N HIS A 135 -6.95 0.49 3.58
CA HIS A 135 -7.56 -0.84 3.68
C HIS A 135 -9.08 -0.72 3.87
N LYS A 136 -9.56 0.37 4.47
CA LYS A 136 -10.98 0.60 4.75
C LYS A 136 -11.80 0.93 3.49
N ALA A 137 -11.25 1.70 2.55
CA ALA A 137 -12.08 2.27 1.48
C ALA A 137 -12.66 1.22 0.51
N THR A 138 -11.98 0.09 0.35
CA THR A 138 -12.41 -1.03 -0.50
C THR A 138 -13.38 -1.97 0.21
N LEU A 139 -13.38 -2.01 1.55
CA LEU A 139 -14.18 -2.92 2.36
C LEU A 139 -15.66 -2.92 1.95
N GLY A 140 -16.28 -1.74 1.94
CA GLY A 140 -17.70 -1.61 1.63
C GLY A 140 -18.05 -2.05 0.22
N ALA A 141 -17.19 -1.74 -0.75
CA ALA A 141 -17.37 -2.17 -2.14
C ALA A 141 -17.21 -3.68 -2.30
N PHE A 142 -16.24 -4.27 -1.62
CA PHE A 142 -15.99 -5.68 -1.66
C PHE A 142 -17.12 -6.48 -0.99
N ALA A 143 -17.51 -6.10 0.23
CA ALA A 143 -18.54 -6.78 1.02
C ALA A 143 -19.91 -6.86 0.32
N ARG A 144 -20.24 -5.91 -0.57
CA ARG A 144 -21.47 -5.96 -1.38
C ARG A 144 -21.59 -7.19 -2.29
N ASN A 145 -20.46 -7.80 -2.67
CA ASN A 145 -20.45 -9.00 -3.51
C ASN A 145 -20.77 -10.27 -2.71
N PHE A 146 -20.73 -10.20 -1.37
CA PHE A 146 -20.91 -11.34 -0.47
C PHE A 146 -21.89 -10.99 0.67
N PRO A 147 -23.19 -10.80 0.36
CA PRO A 147 -24.17 -10.27 1.32
C PRO A 147 -24.39 -11.17 2.56
N GLU A 148 -24.13 -12.48 2.43
CA GLU A 148 -24.27 -13.44 3.54
C GLU A 148 -23.03 -13.47 4.47
N ALA A 149 -21.92 -12.85 4.07
CA ALA A 149 -20.70 -12.85 4.87
C ALA A 149 -20.86 -11.94 6.09
N ILE A 150 -20.32 -12.39 7.22
CA ILE A 150 -20.16 -11.55 8.41
C ILE A 150 -18.95 -10.64 8.22
N VAL A 151 -19.17 -9.34 8.35
CA VAL A 151 -18.10 -8.33 8.25
C VAL A 151 -17.63 -7.99 9.65
N TRP A 152 -16.36 -8.23 9.93
CA TRP A 152 -15.70 -7.90 11.19
C TRP A 152 -14.81 -6.67 10.98
N VAL A 153 -14.86 -5.71 11.89
CA VAL A 153 -14.02 -4.50 11.80
C VAL A 153 -13.23 -4.29 13.08
N GLN A 154 -11.98 -3.84 12.89
CA GLN A 154 -11.13 -3.30 13.94
C GLN A 154 -11.87 -2.25 14.78
N PRO A 155 -11.75 -2.25 16.13
CA PRO A 155 -12.33 -1.20 16.96
C PRO A 155 -11.66 0.16 16.76
N GLY A 156 -12.46 1.22 16.94
CA GLY A 156 -12.00 2.61 16.83
C GLY A 156 -12.07 3.19 15.41
N GLN A 157 -12.94 2.63 14.57
CA GLN A 157 -13.22 3.20 13.25
C GLN A 157 -13.75 4.62 13.37
N TRP A 158 -13.31 5.47 12.45
CA TRP A 158 -13.63 6.89 12.44
C TRP A 158 -13.93 7.39 11.02
N SER A 159 -14.45 8.61 10.93
CA SER A 159 -14.69 9.32 9.68
C SER A 159 -14.49 10.81 9.86
N PHE A 160 -14.19 11.49 8.76
CA PHE A 160 -13.97 12.93 8.69
C PHE A 160 -14.67 13.49 7.43
N PRO A 161 -15.22 14.74 7.47
CA PRO A 161 -15.21 15.68 8.59
C PRO A 161 -16.28 15.41 9.66
N LEU A 162 -17.24 14.55 9.38
CA LEU A 162 -18.35 14.24 10.29
C LEU A 162 -18.23 12.79 10.81
N PRO A 163 -18.63 12.53 12.07
CA PRO A 163 -18.71 11.18 12.61
C PRO A 163 -19.95 10.47 12.05
N PHE A 164 -19.75 9.58 11.09
CA PHE A 164 -20.82 8.75 10.54
C PHE A 164 -20.79 7.37 11.21
N PRO A 165 -21.97 6.77 11.47
CA PRO A 165 -22.06 5.36 11.85
C PRO A 165 -21.35 4.46 10.85
N LEU A 166 -20.76 3.36 11.33
CA LEU A 166 -20.00 2.43 10.50
C LEU A 166 -20.82 1.86 9.35
N GLU A 167 -22.11 1.68 9.59
CA GLU A 167 -23.10 1.27 8.61
C GLU A 167 -23.11 2.20 7.39
N LEU A 168 -22.97 3.50 7.62
CA LEU A 168 -23.00 4.51 6.56
C LEU A 168 -21.63 4.72 5.91
N LEU A 169 -20.55 4.16 6.46
CA LEU A 169 -19.20 4.21 5.91
C LEU A 169 -18.95 3.14 4.83
N GLY A 170 -19.98 2.83 4.05
CA GLY A 170 -19.93 1.95 2.90
C GLY A 170 -20.20 0.47 3.18
N VAL A 171 -20.37 0.07 4.45
CA VAL A 171 -20.49 -1.34 4.85
C VAL A 171 -21.95 -1.83 4.93
N SER A 172 -22.88 -1.03 5.43
CA SER A 172 -24.28 -1.47 5.59
C SER A 172 -25.07 -1.35 4.30
N GLN A 173 -25.80 -2.41 3.96
CA GLN A 173 -26.84 -2.36 2.93
C GLN A 173 -28.06 -3.17 3.34
N ARG A 174 -29.13 -3.04 2.54
CA ARG A 174 -30.40 -3.77 2.74
C ARG A 174 -30.23 -5.29 2.78
N LYS A 175 -29.27 -5.86 2.04
CA LYS A 175 -29.08 -7.31 1.89
C LYS A 175 -28.18 -7.94 2.96
N ASN A 176 -27.40 -7.13 3.66
CA ASN A 176 -26.39 -7.52 4.65
C ASN A 176 -26.64 -6.77 5.99
N LYS A 177 -27.92 -6.45 6.28
CA LYS A 177 -28.30 -5.85 7.56
C LYS A 177 -27.99 -6.83 8.69
N GLY A 178 -27.27 -6.34 9.70
CA GLY A 178 -26.94 -7.13 10.90
C GLY A 178 -25.75 -8.08 10.73
N THR A 179 -25.02 -8.04 9.61
CA THR A 179 -23.80 -8.84 9.42
C THR A 179 -22.52 -8.09 9.81
N LEU A 180 -22.59 -6.80 10.10
CA LEU A 180 -21.46 -6.00 10.58
C LEU A 180 -21.26 -6.17 12.09
N ARG A 181 -20.02 -6.46 12.50
CA ARG A 181 -19.60 -6.66 13.88
C ARG A 181 -18.27 -5.95 14.12
N GLU A 182 -18.12 -5.35 15.29
CA GLU A 182 -16.82 -4.87 15.76
C GLU A 182 -16.09 -6.00 16.51
N LEU A 183 -14.78 -6.10 16.33
CA LEU A 183 -13.94 -7.00 17.11
C LEU A 183 -13.78 -6.47 18.53
N VAL A 184 -13.84 -7.37 19.50
CA VAL A 184 -13.63 -7.07 20.93
C VAL A 184 -12.48 -7.93 21.46
N PRO A 185 -11.84 -7.59 22.59
CA PRO A 185 -10.95 -8.53 23.27
C PRO A 185 -11.63 -9.88 23.48
N GLN A 186 -10.91 -10.99 23.26
CA GLN A 186 -11.55 -12.31 23.19
C GLN A 186 -12.23 -12.71 24.49
N GLU A 187 -11.73 -12.23 25.62
CA GLU A 187 -12.28 -12.47 26.95
C GLU A 187 -13.68 -11.85 27.13
N GLN A 188 -14.08 -10.94 26.24
CA GLN A 188 -15.40 -10.30 26.24
C GLN A 188 -16.47 -11.07 25.46
N TYR A 189 -16.12 -12.12 24.72
CA TYR A 189 -17.13 -12.97 24.09
C TYR A 189 -17.84 -13.84 25.12
N THR A 190 -18.96 -13.35 25.64
CA THR A 190 -19.85 -14.11 26.55
C THR A 190 -20.84 -14.99 25.80
N THR A 191 -21.23 -14.59 24.58
CA THR A 191 -22.15 -15.32 23.69
C THR A 191 -21.75 -15.10 22.23
N ASN A 192 -21.90 -16.13 21.39
CA ASN A 192 -21.66 -16.08 19.94
C ASN A 192 -20.28 -15.52 19.51
N PRO A 193 -19.15 -16.13 19.97
CA PRO A 193 -17.84 -15.78 19.44
C PRO A 193 -17.77 -16.02 17.92
N PRO A 194 -16.79 -15.44 17.22
CA PRO A 194 -16.56 -15.74 15.81
C PRO A 194 -16.35 -17.23 15.59
N GLU A 195 -17.00 -17.82 14.59
CA GLU A 195 -16.90 -19.26 14.27
C GLU A 195 -15.45 -19.71 14.07
N TRP A 196 -14.61 -18.81 13.54
CA TRP A 196 -13.20 -19.02 13.24
C TRP A 196 -12.27 -18.86 14.44
N ILE A 197 -12.73 -18.47 15.64
CA ILE A 197 -11.86 -18.09 16.78
C ILE A 197 -10.90 -19.21 17.22
N ASN A 198 -11.32 -20.46 17.06
CA ASN A 198 -10.49 -21.61 17.43
C ASN A 198 -9.40 -21.91 16.40
N GLU A 199 -9.54 -21.41 15.18
CA GLU A 199 -8.62 -21.60 14.06
C GLU A 199 -7.72 -20.37 13.84
N ILE A 200 -8.31 -19.18 13.94
CA ILE A 200 -7.65 -17.88 13.82
C ILE A 200 -7.82 -17.13 15.15
N ASP A 201 -6.75 -17.07 15.95
CA ASP A 201 -6.67 -16.24 17.15
C ASP A 201 -6.40 -14.77 16.77
N TYR A 202 -6.51 -13.84 17.71
CA TYR A 202 -6.12 -12.44 17.45
C TYR A 202 -5.83 -11.60 18.69
N GLU A 203 -5.06 -10.53 18.50
CA GLU A 203 -4.72 -9.52 19.51
C GLU A 203 -4.89 -8.10 18.97
N ILE A 204 -5.60 -7.25 19.73
CA ILE A 204 -5.98 -5.90 19.31
C ILE A 204 -4.99 -4.85 19.86
N LEU A 205 -4.43 -4.04 18.97
CA LEU A 205 -3.74 -2.79 19.28
C LEU A 205 -4.69 -1.60 19.13
N GLY A 206 -4.71 -0.75 20.15
CA GLY A 206 -5.45 0.51 20.11
C GLY A 206 -6.92 0.39 20.52
N PRO A 207 -7.73 1.41 20.21
CA PRO A 207 -7.34 2.62 19.48
C PRO A 207 -6.33 3.48 20.22
N LEU A 208 -5.36 4.01 19.46
CA LEU A 208 -4.45 5.08 19.83
C LEU A 208 -5.02 6.36 19.19
N LYS A 209 -5.62 7.25 19.99
CA LYS A 209 -6.37 8.41 19.46
C LYS A 209 -5.44 9.60 19.25
N PHE A 210 -5.58 10.27 18.11
CA PHE A 210 -4.87 11.53 17.87
C PHE A 210 -5.57 12.70 18.58
N GLN A 211 -4.84 13.80 18.83
CA GLN A 211 -5.40 14.99 19.48
C GLN A 211 -6.44 15.69 18.60
N SER A 212 -6.24 15.62 17.29
CA SER A 212 -7.13 16.21 16.28
C SER A 212 -8.27 15.26 15.91
N VAL A 213 -8.13 14.53 14.80
CA VAL A 213 -9.12 13.58 14.30
C VAL A 213 -8.44 12.27 13.93
N GLY A 214 -9.12 11.18 14.23
CA GLY A 214 -8.73 9.84 13.84
C GLY A 214 -8.00 9.08 14.93
N ALA A 215 -7.64 7.86 14.57
CA ALA A 215 -6.94 6.94 15.44
C ALA A 215 -6.04 6.03 14.62
N PHE A 216 -5.07 5.43 15.29
CA PHE A 216 -4.40 4.23 14.81
C PHE A 216 -4.87 3.04 15.64
N SER A 217 -5.26 1.97 14.95
CA SER A 217 -5.62 0.70 15.55
C SER A 217 -5.32 -0.41 14.55
N GLU A 218 -4.84 -1.54 15.03
CA GLU A 218 -4.60 -2.73 14.22
C GLU A 218 -4.91 -3.99 15.02
N THR A 219 -5.41 -5.05 14.37
CA THR A 219 -5.50 -6.39 14.97
C THR A 219 -4.52 -7.32 14.26
N ALA A 220 -3.66 -7.98 15.04
CA ALA A 220 -2.88 -9.09 14.56
C ALA A 220 -3.72 -10.37 14.64
N PHE A 221 -3.86 -11.09 13.54
CA PHE A 221 -4.55 -12.39 13.48
C PHE A 221 -3.53 -13.51 13.40
N PHE A 222 -3.72 -14.59 14.15
CA PHE A 222 -2.83 -15.74 14.15
C PHE A 222 -3.56 -16.98 13.67
N HIS A 223 -3.26 -17.41 12.44
CA HIS A 223 -3.78 -18.66 11.90
C HIS A 223 -2.99 -19.83 12.48
N LYS A 224 -3.58 -20.51 13.48
CA LYS A 224 -2.93 -21.55 14.29
C LYS A 224 -2.42 -22.72 13.45
N PRO A 225 -3.20 -23.28 12.48
CA PRO A 225 -2.76 -24.45 11.71
C PRO A 225 -1.47 -24.22 10.91
N THR A 226 -1.26 -23.02 10.39
CA THR A 226 -0.07 -22.68 9.58
C THR A 226 0.97 -21.89 10.34
N GLN A 227 0.69 -21.56 11.61
CA GLN A 227 1.52 -20.73 12.48
C GLN A 227 1.88 -19.38 11.81
N SER A 228 0.91 -18.78 11.12
CA SER A 228 1.07 -17.53 10.38
C SER A 228 0.43 -16.38 11.15
N LEU A 229 1.22 -15.34 11.44
CA LEU A 229 0.73 -14.07 11.95
C LEU A 229 0.40 -13.14 10.78
N LEU A 230 -0.85 -12.71 10.66
CA LEU A 230 -1.29 -11.69 9.73
C LEU A 230 -1.32 -10.35 10.46
N VAL A 231 -0.65 -9.36 9.88
CA VAL A 231 -0.64 -7.97 10.36
C VAL A 231 -0.96 -7.04 9.19
N THR A 232 -1.27 -5.79 9.49
CA THR A 232 -1.54 -4.79 8.45
C THR A 232 -0.29 -3.95 8.21
N ASP A 233 -0.08 -2.89 8.99
CA ASP A 233 0.89 -1.82 8.75
C ASP A 233 2.00 -1.80 9.81
N VAL A 234 1.78 -2.36 11.00
CA VAL A 234 2.74 -2.28 12.12
C VAL A 234 4.11 -2.90 11.85
N VAL A 235 4.22 -3.85 10.91
CA VAL A 235 5.48 -4.48 10.51
C VAL A 235 5.52 -4.65 9.00
N ILE A 236 6.70 -4.41 8.42
CA ILE A 236 6.99 -4.65 7.01
C ILE A 236 8.35 -5.34 6.87
N SER A 237 8.61 -5.84 5.67
CA SER A 237 9.92 -6.33 5.23
C SER A 237 10.16 -5.93 3.78
N VAL A 238 11.42 -5.64 3.45
CA VAL A 238 11.86 -5.28 2.10
C VAL A 238 13.04 -6.18 1.72
N THR A 239 13.00 -6.76 0.53
CA THR A 239 14.13 -7.47 -0.09
C THR A 239 14.61 -6.69 -1.31
N GLU A 240 15.75 -7.09 -1.88
CA GLU A 240 16.28 -6.50 -3.12
C GLU A 240 15.33 -6.64 -4.30
N GLU A 241 14.49 -7.69 -4.28
CA GLU A 241 13.52 -7.94 -5.33
C GLU A 241 12.23 -7.15 -5.11
N PRO A 242 11.76 -6.36 -6.10
CA PRO A 242 10.46 -5.73 -6.02
C PRO A 242 9.35 -6.80 -5.97
N PRO A 243 8.30 -6.62 -5.15
CA PRO A 243 7.15 -7.53 -5.12
C PRO A 243 6.52 -7.72 -6.50
N ALA A 244 5.96 -8.90 -6.76
CA ALA A 244 5.43 -9.26 -8.08
C ALA A 244 4.42 -8.24 -8.63
N ILE A 245 3.55 -7.68 -7.78
CA ILE A 245 2.61 -6.62 -8.17
C ILE A 245 3.28 -5.33 -8.64
N ILE A 246 4.46 -5.00 -8.12
CA ILE A 246 5.23 -3.82 -8.54
C ILE A 246 5.91 -4.08 -9.89
N GLN A 247 6.17 -5.35 -10.22
CA GLN A 247 6.76 -5.76 -11.49
C GLN A 247 5.75 -5.92 -12.63
N GLU A 248 4.45 -6.01 -12.30
CA GLU A 248 3.35 -6.16 -13.26
C GLU A 248 3.32 -5.01 -14.27
N ASP A 249 3.51 -3.78 -13.78
CA ASP A 249 3.77 -2.59 -14.59
C ASP A 249 5.10 -1.95 -14.14
N PRO A 250 6.22 -2.24 -14.84
CA PRO A 250 7.55 -1.84 -14.39
C PRO A 250 7.82 -0.34 -14.60
N ARG A 251 6.88 0.42 -15.18
CA ARG A 251 7.12 1.82 -15.54
C ARG A 251 7.52 2.69 -14.34
N ALA A 252 6.95 2.43 -13.16
CA ALA A 252 7.34 3.13 -11.94
C ALA A 252 8.79 2.79 -11.52
N LEU A 253 9.16 1.50 -11.56
CA LEU A 253 10.54 1.08 -11.28
C LEU A 253 11.51 1.75 -12.25
N LEU A 254 11.20 1.73 -13.54
CA LEU A 254 12.05 2.28 -14.59
C LEU A 254 12.06 3.82 -14.61
N PHE A 255 11.03 4.47 -14.06
CA PHE A 255 11.04 5.91 -13.81
C PHE A 255 12.04 6.27 -12.71
N HIS A 256 12.01 5.54 -11.59
CA HIS A 256 12.86 5.79 -10.43
C HIS A 256 14.30 5.29 -10.62
N SER A 257 14.57 4.40 -11.58
CA SER A 257 15.94 3.93 -11.87
C SER A 257 16.82 4.97 -12.54
N ARG A 258 16.22 6.01 -13.13
CA ARG A 258 16.90 7.12 -13.80
C ARG A 258 17.50 8.08 -12.79
N ASP A 259 18.66 8.65 -13.11
CA ASP A 259 19.33 9.62 -12.24
C ASP A 259 18.84 11.06 -12.44
N SER A 260 18.29 11.37 -13.61
CA SER A 260 17.74 12.68 -13.95
C SER A 260 16.66 12.60 -15.04
N ALA A 261 16.04 13.73 -15.35
CA ALA A 261 15.05 13.84 -16.42
C ALA A 261 15.58 13.37 -17.79
N GLY A 262 16.84 13.72 -18.09
CA GLY A 262 17.50 13.47 -19.38
C GLY A 262 18.34 12.20 -19.44
N ASP A 263 18.33 11.39 -18.39
CA ASP A 263 19.02 10.10 -18.37
C ASP A 263 18.47 9.18 -19.47
N ASP A 264 19.35 8.79 -20.38
CA ASP A 264 19.08 7.97 -21.55
C ASP A 264 19.59 6.53 -21.40
N THR A 265 20.14 6.15 -20.23
CA THR A 265 20.66 4.80 -19.95
C THR A 265 19.65 3.73 -20.34
N LEU A 266 18.38 3.96 -20.01
CA LEU A 266 17.29 3.03 -20.30
C LEU A 266 17.07 2.84 -21.82
N LEU A 267 17.33 3.85 -22.66
CA LEU A 267 17.27 3.72 -24.12
C LEU A 267 18.39 2.83 -24.67
N GLN A 268 19.55 2.83 -24.00
CA GLN A 268 20.73 2.08 -24.41
C GLN A 268 20.66 0.61 -23.94
N THR A 269 20.18 0.39 -22.72
CA THR A 269 20.19 -0.94 -22.09
C THR A 269 18.85 -1.67 -22.14
N GLY A 270 17.74 -0.96 -22.35
CA GLY A 270 16.39 -1.51 -22.21
C GLY A 270 16.01 -1.83 -20.76
N ASP A 271 14.85 -2.47 -20.60
CA ASP A 271 14.35 -2.94 -19.30
C ASP A 271 15.16 -4.16 -18.82
N THR A 272 15.86 -3.99 -17.69
CA THR A 272 16.71 -5.02 -17.10
C THR A 272 16.38 -5.23 -15.61
N PRO A 273 16.59 -6.45 -15.07
CA PRO A 273 16.42 -6.69 -13.64
C PRO A 273 17.22 -5.73 -12.75
N GLN A 274 18.43 -5.36 -13.17
CA GLN A 274 19.31 -4.44 -12.45
C GLN A 274 18.70 -3.04 -12.35
N LEU A 275 18.14 -2.51 -13.44
CA LEU A 275 17.46 -1.21 -13.44
C LEU A 275 16.16 -1.27 -12.63
N ARG A 276 15.40 -2.35 -12.73
CA ARG A 276 14.21 -2.55 -11.89
C ARG A 276 14.55 -2.53 -10.40
N ARG A 277 15.62 -3.23 -9.99
CA ARG A 277 16.11 -3.20 -8.60
C ARG A 277 16.59 -1.80 -8.19
N LYS A 278 17.33 -1.08 -9.05
CA LYS A 278 17.74 0.32 -8.78
C LYS A 278 16.52 1.21 -8.52
N GLY A 279 15.52 1.14 -9.39
CA GLY A 279 14.25 1.83 -9.20
C GLY A 279 13.52 1.45 -7.92
N TRP A 280 13.51 0.16 -7.59
CA TRP A 280 12.91 -0.35 -6.35
C TRP A 280 13.55 0.24 -5.10
N ARG A 281 14.89 0.26 -5.03
CA ARG A 281 15.62 0.83 -3.88
C ARG A 281 15.22 2.28 -3.60
N ARG A 282 15.07 3.06 -4.66
CA ARG A 282 14.69 4.48 -4.61
C ARG A 282 13.22 4.67 -4.26
N MET A 283 12.33 3.86 -4.83
CA MET A 283 10.90 3.84 -4.49
C MET A 283 10.65 3.50 -3.02
N VAL A 284 11.35 2.50 -2.47
CA VAL A 284 11.24 2.13 -1.05
C VAL A 284 11.57 3.30 -0.15
N GLN A 285 12.61 4.05 -0.48
CA GLN A 285 12.98 5.23 0.29
C GLN A 285 11.89 6.30 0.20
N PHE A 286 11.43 6.66 -1.00
CA PHE A 286 10.29 7.59 -1.11
C PHE A 286 9.06 7.12 -0.31
N GLY A 287 8.72 5.83 -0.38
CA GLY A 287 7.55 5.29 0.30
C GLY A 287 7.65 5.29 1.83
N LEU A 288 8.85 5.11 2.38
CA LEU A 288 9.05 4.97 3.84
C LEU A 288 9.47 6.26 4.54
N ILE A 289 10.10 7.21 3.83
CA ILE A 289 10.64 8.45 4.40
C ILE A 289 10.16 9.74 3.71
N PHE A 290 9.26 9.64 2.71
CA PHE A 290 8.67 10.73 1.90
C PHE A 290 9.65 11.53 1.03
N PHE A 291 10.86 11.86 1.50
CA PHE A 291 11.96 12.39 0.68
C PHE A 291 13.32 11.99 1.28
N PRO A 292 14.12 11.15 0.59
CA PRO A 292 15.47 10.81 1.03
C PRO A 292 16.39 12.02 1.10
N SER A 293 17.38 12.05 2.00
CA SER A 293 18.39 13.15 2.00
C SER A 293 19.29 13.13 0.76
N GLN A 294 19.23 12.03 0.00
CA GLN A 294 20.00 11.72 -1.19
C GLN A 294 19.55 12.41 -2.48
N ILE A 295 18.38 13.08 -2.49
CA ILE A 295 17.86 13.74 -3.70
C ILE A 295 18.03 15.26 -3.66
N ASN A 296 18.32 15.86 -4.82
CA ASN A 296 18.22 17.31 -5.00
C ASN A 296 16.89 17.64 -5.68
N VAL A 297 16.06 18.45 -5.04
CA VAL A 297 14.82 18.99 -5.62
C VAL A 297 15.15 20.33 -6.29
N PRO A 298 15.05 20.47 -7.62
CA PRO A 298 15.27 21.75 -8.30
C PRO A 298 14.25 22.82 -7.85
N SER A 299 14.56 24.09 -8.12
CA SER A 299 13.59 25.16 -7.90
C SER A 299 12.42 25.05 -8.89
N LEU A 300 11.20 25.41 -8.49
CA LEU A 300 9.96 25.34 -9.30
C LEU A 300 10.05 25.98 -10.70
N ARG A 301 11.05 26.84 -10.95
CA ARG A 301 11.32 27.49 -12.25
C ARG A 301 12.13 26.63 -13.23
N GLN A 302 12.82 25.60 -12.75
CA GLN A 302 13.57 24.63 -13.57
C GLN A 302 12.65 23.53 -14.13
N ASP A 303 11.63 23.12 -13.37
CA ASP A 303 10.69 22.04 -13.70
C ASP A 303 9.96 22.22 -15.06
N ILE A 304 9.68 23.47 -15.48
CA ILE A 304 8.97 23.76 -16.74
C ILE A 304 9.81 23.42 -17.99
N ARG A 305 11.14 23.27 -17.87
CA ARG A 305 12.00 22.83 -19.00
C ARG A 305 12.18 21.31 -19.07
N ASP A 306 11.84 20.58 -18.01
CA ASP A 306 12.20 19.16 -17.90
C ASP A 306 11.37 18.26 -18.83
N GLU A 307 10.14 18.62 -19.17
CA GLU A 307 9.34 17.87 -20.17
C GLU A 307 10.03 17.86 -21.56
N GLN A 308 10.78 18.91 -21.88
CA GLN A 308 11.56 18.98 -23.12
C GLN A 308 12.84 18.13 -23.05
N ILE A 309 13.31 17.81 -21.84
CA ILE A 309 14.53 17.05 -21.59
C ILE A 309 14.25 15.54 -21.56
N VAL A 310 13.06 15.11 -21.12
CA VAL A 310 12.70 13.68 -21.10
C VAL A 310 12.66 13.10 -22.51
N PRO A 311 13.45 12.04 -22.81
CA PRO A 311 13.45 11.43 -24.13
C PRO A 311 12.05 10.93 -24.54
N PRO A 312 11.58 11.19 -25.78
CA PRO A 312 10.23 10.84 -26.20
C PRO A 312 9.78 9.39 -25.92
N PRO A 313 10.61 8.35 -26.12
CA PRO A 313 10.24 6.97 -25.82
C PRO A 313 10.02 6.65 -24.34
N LEU A 314 10.43 7.56 -23.42
CA LEU A 314 10.35 7.38 -21.97
C LEU A 314 9.25 8.23 -21.30
N ARG A 315 8.55 9.08 -22.06
CA ARG A 315 7.58 10.03 -21.50
C ARG A 315 6.37 9.37 -20.83
N ASN A 316 6.06 8.12 -21.18
CA ASN A 316 4.95 7.40 -20.56
C ASN A 316 5.28 6.79 -19.18
N LEU A 317 6.55 6.83 -18.75
CA LEU A 317 6.95 6.25 -17.46
C LEU A 317 6.34 6.98 -16.27
N GLY A 318 6.14 8.30 -16.38
CA GLY A 318 5.46 9.13 -15.37
C GLY A 318 3.97 9.37 -15.64
N GLN A 319 3.46 8.90 -16.78
CA GLN A 319 2.11 9.23 -17.26
C GLN A 319 1.02 8.74 -16.31
N ALA A 320 0.10 9.66 -15.99
CA ALA A 320 -1.00 9.48 -15.04
C ALA A 320 -0.60 9.30 -13.56
N ALA A 321 0.70 9.23 -13.26
CA ALA A 321 1.23 9.09 -11.91
C ALA A 321 1.85 10.39 -11.37
N VAL A 322 2.42 11.24 -12.25
CA VAL A 322 3.04 12.52 -11.88
C VAL A 322 2.32 13.69 -12.57
N PRO A 323 1.94 14.77 -11.85
CA PRO A 323 1.38 15.97 -12.48
C PRO A 323 2.32 16.50 -13.56
N PHE A 324 1.79 16.74 -14.76
CA PHE A 324 2.52 17.27 -15.92
C PHE A 324 3.75 16.44 -16.34
N ASN A 325 3.86 15.16 -15.94
CA ASN A 325 5.01 14.29 -16.22
C ASN A 325 6.37 14.88 -15.80
N LEU A 326 6.38 15.73 -14.77
CA LEU A 326 7.60 16.34 -14.25
C LEU A 326 8.54 15.25 -13.68
N TYR A 327 9.84 15.53 -13.73
CA TYR A 327 10.86 14.72 -13.04
C TYR A 327 11.61 15.63 -12.05
N PRO A 328 11.04 15.90 -10.86
CA PRO A 328 11.45 17.02 -10.03
C PRO A 328 12.61 16.67 -9.07
N TRP A 329 13.42 15.67 -9.38
CA TRP A 329 14.56 15.30 -8.54
C TRP A 329 15.74 14.80 -9.35
N THR A 330 16.93 14.88 -8.78
CA THR A 330 18.14 14.25 -9.32
C THR A 330 18.78 13.39 -8.25
N TRP A 331 19.24 12.20 -8.66
CA TRP A 331 19.99 11.29 -7.83
C TRP A 331 21.48 11.45 -8.12
N ASN A 332 22.28 11.55 -7.06
CA ASN A 332 23.73 11.60 -7.17
C ASN A 332 24.29 10.19 -6.99
N ASP A 333 24.65 9.55 -8.09
CA ASP A 333 25.23 8.20 -8.11
C ASP A 333 24.34 7.15 -7.38
N ASP A 334 24.97 6.16 -6.75
CA ASP A 334 24.34 5.08 -5.98
C ASP A 334 24.23 5.41 -4.47
N ASN A 335 24.05 6.70 -4.12
CA ASN A 335 23.89 7.13 -2.73
C ASN A 335 22.68 6.51 -2.01
N ASP A 336 21.73 5.95 -2.78
CA ASP A 336 20.57 5.21 -2.31
C ASP A 336 20.90 3.84 -1.69
N VAL A 337 22.07 3.27 -1.99
CA VAL A 337 22.40 1.87 -1.70
C VAL A 337 22.57 1.60 -0.21
N ASP A 338 23.29 2.46 0.52
CA ASP A 338 23.59 2.19 1.93
C ASP A 338 22.34 2.32 2.82
N ASN A 339 21.50 3.32 2.53
CA ASN A 339 20.21 3.45 3.21
C ASN A 339 19.28 2.28 2.85
N PHE A 340 19.23 1.86 1.59
CA PHE A 340 18.46 0.69 1.21
C PHE A 340 18.97 -0.60 1.87
N ARG A 341 20.28 -0.80 2.02
CA ARG A 341 20.84 -1.95 2.76
C ARG A 341 20.44 -1.93 4.23
N ALA A 342 20.41 -0.76 4.86
CA ALA A 342 19.96 -0.59 6.24
C ALA A 342 18.46 -0.92 6.39
N ILE A 343 17.63 -0.51 5.42
CA ILE A 343 16.19 -0.80 5.37
C ILE A 343 15.93 -2.27 5.11
N SER A 344 16.50 -2.83 4.04
CA SER A 344 16.23 -4.19 3.60
C SER A 344 16.77 -5.21 4.59
N ASN A 345 18.01 -5.02 5.05
CA ASN A 345 18.70 -5.86 6.03
C ASN A 345 18.40 -7.36 5.82
N ASN A 346 18.59 -7.84 4.59
CA ASN A 346 18.31 -9.22 4.16
C ASN A 346 16.86 -9.68 4.40
N GLY A 347 15.88 -8.78 4.24
CA GLY A 347 14.46 -9.08 4.45
C GLY A 347 14.04 -9.09 5.92
N ALA A 348 14.87 -8.61 6.84
CA ALA A 348 14.50 -8.54 8.25
C ALA A 348 13.32 -7.60 8.48
N MET A 349 12.41 -8.00 9.37
CA MET A 349 11.26 -7.17 9.74
C MET A 349 11.66 -5.92 10.52
N PHE A 350 10.93 -4.83 10.26
CA PHE A 350 10.97 -3.60 11.04
C PHE A 350 9.61 -2.91 11.05
N CYS A 351 9.35 -2.11 12.07
CA CYS A 351 8.18 -1.24 12.12
C CYS A 351 8.43 0.00 11.26
N PRO A 352 7.52 0.36 10.32
CA PRO A 352 7.73 1.50 9.42
C PRO A 352 8.09 2.81 10.15
N PRO A 353 9.05 3.60 9.63
CA PRO A 353 9.48 4.86 10.24
C PRO A 353 8.34 5.83 10.48
N ILE A 354 7.39 5.93 9.55
CA ILE A 354 6.23 6.81 9.66
C ILE A 354 5.41 6.49 10.92
N LEU A 355 5.22 5.20 11.24
CA LEU A 355 4.51 4.78 12.45
C LEU A 355 5.34 5.08 13.69
N THR A 356 6.63 4.76 13.68
CA THR A 356 7.51 4.92 14.86
C THR A 356 7.96 6.36 15.12
N LYS A 357 7.59 7.31 14.25
CA LYS A 357 7.91 8.74 14.40
C LYS A 357 6.68 9.63 14.57
N LEU A 358 5.53 9.24 14.04
CA LEU A 358 4.32 10.08 14.08
C LEU A 358 3.17 9.49 14.89
N ILE A 359 3.18 8.18 15.18
CA ILE A 359 2.00 7.47 15.69
C ILE A 359 2.32 6.68 16.97
N LEU A 360 3.12 5.62 16.84
CA LEU A 360 3.37 4.66 17.93
C LEU A 360 4.31 5.22 19.00
N ASP A 361 5.10 6.24 18.66
CA ASP A 361 5.97 6.93 19.61
C ASP A 361 5.21 7.84 20.58
N ARG A 362 3.92 8.07 20.34
CA ARG A 362 3.02 8.85 21.20
C ARG A 362 2.48 8.01 22.35
N GLU A 363 2.37 6.69 22.18
CA GLU A 363 1.91 5.76 23.22
C GLU A 363 2.77 4.46 23.26
N PRO A 364 4.11 4.58 23.35
CA PRO A 364 5.03 3.46 23.13
C PRO A 364 4.85 2.33 24.15
N GLN A 365 4.49 2.65 25.39
CA GLN A 365 4.23 1.64 26.43
C GLN A 365 3.02 0.76 26.10
N ARG A 366 1.93 1.34 25.59
CA ARG A 366 0.74 0.58 25.16
C ARG A 366 1.06 -0.28 23.93
N THR A 367 1.82 0.26 22.99
CA THR A 367 2.28 -0.50 21.81
C THR A 367 3.16 -1.67 22.21
N LEU A 368 4.19 -1.44 23.04
CA LEU A 368 5.11 -2.49 23.47
C LEU A 368 4.41 -3.56 24.32
N ALA A 369 3.47 -3.17 25.20
CA ALA A 369 2.65 -4.13 25.95
C ALA A 369 1.78 -5.01 25.02
N TRP A 370 1.28 -4.46 23.90
CA TRP A 370 0.60 -5.26 22.89
C TRP A 370 1.56 -6.19 22.14
N VAL A 371 2.75 -5.72 21.77
CA VAL A 371 3.80 -6.56 21.17
C VAL A 371 4.13 -7.74 22.07
N ASP A 372 4.26 -7.51 23.37
CA ASP A 372 4.54 -8.57 24.35
C ASP A 372 3.41 -9.60 24.40
N ARG A 373 2.14 -9.17 24.40
CA ARG A 373 0.98 -10.11 24.32
C ARG A 373 0.97 -10.93 23.03
N VAL A 374 1.23 -10.29 21.88
CA VAL A 374 1.34 -10.98 20.58
C VAL A 374 2.43 -12.06 20.63
N CYS A 375 3.61 -11.71 21.15
CA CYS A 375 4.73 -12.65 21.26
C CYS A 375 4.47 -13.78 22.27
N GLU A 376 3.78 -13.49 23.37
CA GLU A 376 3.44 -14.47 24.40
C GLU A 376 2.39 -15.46 23.91
N ARG A 377 1.29 -14.96 23.31
CA ARG A 377 0.18 -15.77 22.82
C ARG A 377 0.54 -16.55 21.57
N PHE A 378 1.33 -15.97 20.67
CA PHE A 378 1.66 -16.55 19.36
C PHE A 378 3.15 -16.91 19.25
N ARG A 379 3.67 -17.49 20.34
CA ARG A 379 5.11 -17.80 20.52
C ARG A 379 5.70 -18.73 19.46
N ASP A 380 4.85 -19.52 18.82
CA ASP A 380 5.19 -20.55 17.85
C ASP A 380 5.04 -20.09 16.40
N MET A 381 4.84 -18.79 16.16
CA MET A 381 4.79 -18.21 14.82
C MET A 381 6.01 -18.60 13.98
N LYS A 382 5.76 -18.99 12.73
CA LYS A 382 6.76 -19.34 11.72
C LYS A 382 6.74 -18.42 10.52
N ARG A 383 5.66 -17.65 10.38
CA ARG A 383 5.45 -16.74 9.25
C ARG A 383 4.78 -15.45 9.72
N VAL A 384 5.16 -14.34 9.11
CA VAL A 384 4.44 -13.06 9.20
C VAL A 384 4.00 -12.63 7.79
N VAL A 385 2.71 -12.28 7.66
CA VAL A 385 2.07 -11.84 6.41
C VAL A 385 1.54 -10.41 6.65
N PRO A 386 2.33 -9.36 6.34
CA PRO A 386 1.86 -7.99 6.42
C PRO A 386 1.00 -7.61 5.20
N CYS A 387 0.33 -6.47 5.24
CA CYS A 387 -0.48 -6.00 4.09
C CYS A 387 0.29 -5.13 3.08
N HIS A 388 1.56 -4.83 3.35
CA HIS A 388 2.42 -4.05 2.46
C HIS A 388 3.76 -4.76 2.22
N LEU A 389 4.38 -4.50 1.06
CA LEU A 389 5.73 -4.97 0.69
C LEU A 389 5.81 -6.51 0.67
N ASN A 390 6.82 -7.14 1.27
CA ASN A 390 6.94 -8.61 1.28
C ASN A 390 5.74 -9.29 1.96
N ASN A 391 5.31 -10.46 1.48
CA ASN A 391 4.07 -11.12 1.93
C ASN A 391 4.25 -12.46 2.65
N ASP A 392 5.42 -13.10 2.54
CA ASP A 392 5.67 -14.42 3.11
C ASP A 392 6.97 -14.41 3.93
N ILE A 393 6.97 -13.66 5.03
CA ILE A 393 8.18 -13.46 5.84
C ILE A 393 8.33 -14.66 6.76
N GLN A 394 9.36 -15.49 6.53
CA GLN A 394 9.69 -16.59 7.43
C GLN A 394 10.34 -16.05 8.71
N VAL A 395 9.92 -16.56 9.86
CA VAL A 395 10.49 -16.22 11.16
C VAL A 395 10.81 -17.49 11.93
N THR A 396 11.88 -17.43 12.73
CA THR A 396 12.31 -18.55 13.57
C THR A 396 11.80 -18.41 15.01
N SER A 397 11.40 -17.20 15.41
CA SER A 397 10.83 -16.96 16.73
C SER A 397 9.99 -15.68 16.78
N ALA A 398 9.03 -15.64 17.70
CA ALA A 398 8.26 -14.42 18.01
C ALA A 398 9.15 -13.23 18.46
N LYS A 399 10.39 -13.49 18.90
CA LYS A 399 11.36 -12.44 19.25
C LYS A 399 11.68 -11.55 18.04
N GLU A 400 11.67 -12.09 16.83
CA GLU A 400 11.93 -11.30 15.62
C GLU A 400 10.83 -10.26 15.37
N PHE A 401 9.56 -10.63 15.63
CA PHE A 401 8.44 -9.69 15.63
C PHE A 401 8.65 -8.59 16.68
N SER A 402 9.00 -8.97 17.91
CA SER A 402 9.30 -8.00 18.97
C SER A 402 10.44 -7.05 18.59
N GLN A 403 11.51 -7.55 17.97
CA GLN A 403 12.67 -6.76 17.53
C GLN A 403 12.32 -5.70 16.49
N ALA A 404 11.26 -5.89 15.69
CA ALA A 404 10.80 -4.89 14.72
C ALA A 404 10.42 -3.55 15.39
N PHE A 405 10.05 -3.58 16.67
CA PHE A 405 9.64 -2.41 17.48
C PHE A 405 10.77 -1.84 18.35
N ASN A 406 12.02 -2.28 18.16
CA ASN A 406 13.16 -1.80 18.95
C ASN A 406 13.36 -0.29 18.89
N SER A 407 12.92 0.37 17.82
CA SER A 407 12.99 1.83 17.69
C SER A 407 12.13 2.58 18.72
N LEU A 408 11.12 1.93 19.30
CA LEU A 408 10.28 2.48 20.38
C LEU A 408 10.86 2.22 21.78
N ARG A 409 11.90 1.37 21.89
CA ARG A 409 12.55 1.04 23.17
C ARG A 409 13.70 2.00 23.43
N CYS A 410 13.76 2.53 24.64
CA CYS A 410 14.94 3.23 25.14
C CYS A 410 15.85 2.21 25.83
N SER A 411 17.12 2.11 25.44
CA SER A 411 18.13 1.38 26.22
C SER A 411 19.23 2.34 26.62
N SER A 412 19.63 2.28 27.90
CA SER A 412 20.82 2.96 28.42
C SER A 412 22.13 2.42 27.83
N SER A 413 22.08 1.27 27.13
CA SER A 413 23.19 0.77 26.32
C SER A 413 23.01 1.20 24.87
N THR A 414 24.07 1.74 24.27
CA THR A 414 24.20 2.17 22.88
C THR A 414 23.95 1.09 21.81
N THR A 415 23.53 -0.11 22.20
CA THR A 415 23.51 -1.33 21.36
C THR A 415 22.15 -1.70 20.77
N ILE A 416 21.04 -1.07 21.17
CA ILE A 416 19.74 -1.29 20.50
C ILE A 416 19.58 -0.24 19.40
N THR A 417 20.23 -0.47 18.25
CA THR A 417 19.90 0.26 17.02
C THR A 417 18.56 -0.27 16.51
N GLY A 418 17.55 0.60 16.44
CA GLY A 418 16.31 0.26 15.74
C GLY A 418 16.63 -0.10 14.29
N ARG A 419 16.04 -1.18 13.77
CA ARG A 419 16.14 -1.55 12.35
C ARG A 419 15.32 -0.56 11.51
N GLY A 420 15.81 -0.21 10.32
CA GLY A 420 15.17 0.75 9.43
C GLY A 420 16.16 1.72 8.74
N PRO A 421 15.68 2.85 8.21
CA PRO A 421 16.51 3.83 7.51
C PRO A 421 17.61 4.45 8.38
N LEU A 422 18.64 4.97 7.73
CA LEU A 422 19.71 5.74 8.36
C LEU A 422 19.16 7.01 9.04
N ARG A 423 19.84 7.46 10.10
CA ARG A 423 19.37 8.60 10.93
C ARG A 423 19.25 9.91 10.15
N GLU A 424 20.17 10.18 9.22
CA GLU A 424 20.10 11.37 8.35
C GLU A 424 18.83 11.43 7.50
N ASP A 425 18.34 10.27 7.07
CA ASP A 425 17.16 10.14 6.20
C ASP A 425 15.84 10.21 6.95
N LEU A 426 15.88 10.14 8.28
CA LEU A 426 14.72 10.33 9.14
C LEU A 426 14.47 11.80 9.50
N ARG A 427 15.34 12.73 9.10
CA ARG A 427 15.24 14.15 9.48
C ARG A 427 13.93 14.80 9.01
N LEU A 428 13.47 14.50 7.79
CA LEU A 428 12.23 15.07 7.30
C LEU A 428 11.03 14.59 8.14
N LEU A 429 10.96 13.30 8.43
CA LEU A 429 9.92 12.74 9.31
C LEU A 429 9.98 13.33 10.70
N GLN A 430 11.20 13.58 11.22
CA GLN A 430 11.37 14.26 12.50
C GLN A 430 10.84 15.70 12.44
N ASN A 431 11.20 16.48 11.43
CA ASN A 431 10.69 17.85 11.25
C ASN A 431 9.16 17.87 11.11
N ALA A 432 8.57 16.90 10.41
CA ALA A 432 7.12 16.75 10.29
C ALA A 432 6.48 16.42 11.65
N SER A 433 7.08 15.53 12.44
CA SER A 433 6.67 15.26 13.83
C SER A 433 6.66 16.53 14.65
N ASP A 434 7.75 17.29 14.61
CA ASP A 434 7.94 18.48 15.45
C ASP A 434 6.92 19.57 15.08
N LEU A 435 6.68 19.79 13.78
CA LEU A 435 5.66 20.70 13.29
C LEU A 435 4.24 20.27 13.70
N LEU A 436 3.88 19.00 13.51
CA LEU A 436 2.55 18.49 13.89
C LEU A 436 2.32 18.56 15.40
N THR A 437 3.38 18.40 16.19
CA THR A 437 3.36 18.57 17.65
C THR A 437 3.15 20.04 18.02
N GLN A 438 3.89 20.96 17.38
CA GLN A 438 3.74 22.40 17.58
C GLN A 438 2.33 22.89 17.23
N LEU A 439 1.73 22.33 16.18
CA LEU A 439 0.36 22.62 15.74
C LEU A 439 -0.72 21.89 16.55
N GLN A 440 -0.35 21.10 17.58
CA GLN A 440 -1.27 20.31 18.41
C GLN A 440 -2.15 19.33 17.61
N VAL A 441 -1.65 18.85 16.47
CA VAL A 441 -2.31 17.81 15.67
C VAL A 441 -2.08 16.44 16.32
N VAL A 442 -0.88 16.24 16.89
CA VAL A 442 -0.44 15.04 17.63
C VAL A 442 0.18 15.45 18.97
N ALA A 443 0.09 14.57 19.99
CA ALA A 443 0.76 14.77 21.28
C ALA A 443 2.29 14.70 21.14
N PRO A 444 3.13 15.22 22.04
CA PRO A 444 4.59 15.02 21.97
C PRO A 444 5.00 13.54 22.01
N THR A 445 6.21 13.24 21.52
CA THR A 445 6.80 11.89 21.63
C THR A 445 6.97 11.49 23.10
N GLN A 446 6.64 10.24 23.42
CA GLN A 446 6.82 9.64 24.75
C GLN A 446 8.00 8.66 24.79
N VAL A 447 8.78 8.57 23.70
CA VAL A 447 10.02 7.79 23.68
C VAL A 447 11.12 8.61 24.36
N GLU A 448 11.45 8.27 25.60
CA GLU A 448 12.34 9.05 26.50
C GLU A 448 13.66 9.50 25.85
N CYS A 449 14.33 8.64 25.07
CA CYS A 449 15.61 8.97 24.44
C CYS A 449 15.50 9.93 23.24
N ARG A 450 14.28 10.35 22.88
CA ARG A 450 13.99 11.30 21.81
C ARG A 450 13.33 12.59 22.31
N GLN A 451 13.08 12.69 23.62
CA GLN A 451 12.52 13.88 24.26
C GLN A 451 13.55 14.99 24.42
#